data_AF-A0A4V1IVL3-F1
#
_entry.id   AF-A0A4V1IVL3-F1
#
_cell.length_a   1.000
_cell.length_b   1.000
_cell.length_c   1.000
_cell.angle_alpha   90.00
_cell.angle_beta   90.00
_cell.angle_gamma   90.00
#
_symmetry.space_group_name_H-M   'P 1'
#
loop_
_entity.id
_entity.type
_entity.pdbx_description
1 polymer ?
#
loop_
_entity_poly.entity_id
_entity_poly.type
_entity_poly.pdbx_seq_one_letter_code
_entity_poly.pdbx_strand_id
1 'polypeptide(L)' 'ANAKQPQWQKAFWGEHYGRLLKIKRRVDPFDVLWCEPCVGNERWKTVGDKLCKVDKSGTSGSSSEGLFSEL' A
#
# COMPACT_ATOMS: atom_id res chain seq x y z
N ALA A 1 -9.86 17.13 -4.48
CA ALA A 1 -9.08 15.87 -4.43
C ALA A 1 -10.04 14.72 -4.10
N ASN A 2 -9.93 13.58 -4.79
CA ASN A 2 -10.72 12.38 -4.50
C ASN A 2 -9.80 11.33 -3.86
N ALA A 3 -10.07 10.94 -2.61
CA ALA A 3 -9.25 10.00 -1.85
C ALA A 3 -9.14 8.61 -2.52
N LYS A 4 -10.18 8.20 -3.26
CA LYS A 4 -10.29 6.86 -3.88
C LYS A 4 -9.83 6.85 -5.34
N GLN A 5 -9.16 7.90 -5.82
CA GLN A 5 -8.71 7.93 -7.20
C GLN A 5 -7.69 6.82 -7.49
N PRO A 6 -7.78 6.16 -8.67
CA PRO A 6 -6.74 5.22 -9.09
C PRO A 6 -5.37 5.89 -9.09
N GLN A 7 -4.32 5.12 -8.77
CA GLN A 7 -2.92 5.60 -8.79
C GLN A 7 -2.70 6.88 -7.95
N TRP A 8 -3.37 6.98 -6.79
CA TRP A 8 -3.35 8.15 -5.91
C TRP A 8 -1.94 8.63 -5.56
N GLN A 9 -0.96 7.73 -5.44
CA GLN A 9 0.44 8.08 -5.16
C GLN A 9 0.99 9.04 -6.22
N LYS A 10 0.77 8.72 -7.50
CA LYS A 10 1.19 9.55 -8.63
C LYS A 10 0.31 10.79 -8.76
N ALA A 11 -0.99 10.65 -8.57
CA ALA A 11 -1.93 11.75 -8.76
C ALA A 11 -1.82 12.84 -7.67
N PHE A 12 -1.37 12.51 -6.45
CA PHE A 12 -1.13 13.51 -5.40
C PHE A 12 0.34 13.93 -5.28
N TRP A 13 1.28 13.01 -5.45
CA TRP A 13 2.69 13.25 -5.11
C TRP A 13 3.65 13.09 -6.30
N GLY A 14 3.16 12.59 -7.44
CA GLY A 14 3.96 12.41 -8.65
C GLY A 14 5.26 11.63 -8.41
N GLU A 15 6.33 12.11 -9.03
CA GLU A 15 7.68 11.56 -8.88
C GLU A 15 8.27 11.73 -7.47
N HIS A 16 7.72 12.64 -6.65
CA HIS A 16 8.24 12.92 -5.32
C HIS A 16 7.85 11.86 -4.28
N TYR A 17 6.91 10.97 -4.61
CA TYR A 17 6.42 9.94 -3.70
C TYR A 17 7.55 9.15 -3.05
N GLY A 18 8.53 8.69 -3.84
CA GLY A 18 9.65 7.91 -3.34
C GLY A 18 10.53 8.68 -2.36
N ARG A 19 10.76 9.98 -2.59
CA ARG A 19 11.53 10.83 -1.67
C ARG A 19 10.76 11.07 -0.38
N LEU A 20 9.47 11.39 -0.47
CA LEU A 20 8.61 11.61 0.69
C LEU A 20 8.48 10.35 1.54
N LEU A 21 8.36 9.18 0.91
CA LEU A 21 8.32 7.90 1.61
C LEU A 21 9.60 7.68 2.43
N LYS A 22 10.78 7.94 1.85
CA LYS A 22 12.06 7.84 2.59
C LYS A 22 12.11 8.76 3.81
N ILE A 23 11.63 10.00 3.68
CA ILE A 23 11.56 10.96 4.79
C ILE A 23 10.58 10.46 5.85
N LYS A 24 9.37 10.05 5.45
CA LYS A 24 8.35 9.50 6.36
C LYS A 24 8.89 8.32 7.17
N ARG A 25 9.62 7.41 6.54
CA ARG A 25 10.23 6.25 7.23
C ARG A 25 11.31 6.63 8.23
N ARG A 26 12.00 7.75 8.01
CA ARG A 26 12.99 8.29 8.96
C ARG A 26 12.33 8.99 10.14
N VAL A 27 11.27 9.77 9.89
CA VAL A 27 10.59 10.60 10.89
C VAL A 27 9.57 9.79 11.70
N ASP A 28 8.82 8.93 11.05
CA ASP A 28 7.78 8.08 11.64
C ASP A 28 7.99 6.61 11.24
N PRO A 29 8.97 5.92 11.87
CA PRO A 29 9.32 4.55 11.51
C PRO A 29 8.18 3.55 11.83
N PHE A 30 7.35 3.85 12.83
CA PHE A 30 6.32 2.95 13.36
C PHE A 30 4.90 3.20 12.82
N ASP A 31 4.74 4.12 11.86
CA ASP A 31 3.44 4.55 11.31
C ASP A 31 2.45 5.07 12.37
N VAL A 32 2.92 5.83 13.36
CA VAL A 32 2.03 6.44 14.35
C VAL A 32 1.09 7.45 13.68
N LEU A 33 1.58 8.19 12.68
CA LEU A 33 0.81 9.20 11.96
C LEU A 33 0.26 8.61 10.66
N TRP A 34 -0.75 7.74 10.77
CA TRP A 34 -1.43 7.10 9.64
C TRP A 34 -2.65 7.91 9.16
N CYS A 35 -2.89 7.94 7.84
CA CYS A 35 -4.08 8.53 7.21
C CYS A 35 -4.30 7.98 5.79
N GLU A 36 -5.49 8.20 5.22
CA GLU A 36 -5.85 7.75 3.88
C GLU A 36 -6.43 8.91 3.03
N PRO A 37 -5.82 9.26 1.88
CA PRO A 37 -4.56 8.77 1.32
C PRO A 37 -3.36 9.58 1.86
N CYS A 38 -2.36 8.89 2.39
CA CYS A 38 -1.12 9.53 2.87
C CYS A 38 0.11 8.73 2.45
N VAL A 39 1.26 9.40 2.36
CA VAL A 39 2.53 8.75 1.99
C VAL A 39 2.85 7.63 2.97
N GLY A 40 3.02 6.41 2.43
CA GLY A 40 3.40 5.24 3.20
C GLY A 40 2.25 4.54 3.95
N ASN A 41 0.98 4.90 3.67
CA ASN A 41 -0.17 4.32 4.36
C ASN A 41 -0.43 2.84 4.00
N GLU A 42 0.20 2.30 2.96
CA GLU A 42 -0.05 0.97 2.36
C GLU A 42 0.38 -0.20 3.25
N ARG A 43 1.13 0.06 4.34
CA ARG A 43 1.45 -0.97 5.34
C ARG A 43 0.29 -1.29 6.26
N TRP A 44 -0.81 -0.54 6.17
CA TRP A 44 -1.99 -0.73 6.98
C TRP A 44 -3.26 -0.58 6.14
N LYS A 45 -4.35 -1.14 6.64
CA LYS A 45 -5.69 -1.04 6.05
C LYS A 45 -6.74 -0.93 7.13
N THR A 46 -7.81 -0.19 6.87
CA THR A 46 -8.98 -0.15 7.74
C THR A 46 -9.79 -1.44 7.58
N VAL A 47 -10.12 -2.09 8.69
CA VAL A 47 -11.01 -3.27 8.76
C VAL A 47 -12.11 -2.93 9.77
N GLY A 48 -13.27 -2.54 9.26
CA GLY A 48 -14.33 -1.95 10.09
C GLY A 48 -13.85 -0.64 10.72
N ASP A 49 -13.87 -0.57 12.04
CA ASP A 49 -13.42 0.54 12.87
C ASP A 49 -11.94 0.43 13.31
N LYS A 50 -11.24 -0.62 12.88
CA LYS A 50 -9.86 -0.91 13.29
C LYS A 50 -8.87 -0.64 12.17
N LEU A 51 -7.63 -0.31 12.56
CA LEU A 51 -6.49 -0.25 11.66
C LEU A 51 -5.62 -1.49 11.84
N CYS A 52 -5.43 -2.25 10.76
CA CYS A 52 -4.67 -3.52 10.78
C CYS A 52 -3.46 -3.44 9.86
N LYS A 53 -2.33 -4.05 10.25
CA LYS A 53 -1.17 -4.20 9.37
C LYS A 53 -1.52 -5.09 8.18
N VAL A 54 -0.98 -4.75 7.03
CA VAL A 54 -1.04 -5.63 5.85
C VAL A 54 0.06 -6.68 6.01
N ASP A 55 -0.33 -7.92 6.27
CA ASP A 55 0.61 -9.04 6.34
C ASP A 55 1.18 -9.33 4.95
N LYS A 56 2.46 -9.70 4.89
CA LYS A 56 3.10 -10.17 3.66
C LYS A 56 2.67 -11.58 3.24
N SER A 57 1.77 -12.22 3.98
CA SER A 57 1.30 -13.61 3.75
C SER A 57 0.15 -13.72 2.74
N GLY A 58 -0.16 -12.66 1.99
CA GLY A 58 -1.19 -12.67 0.94
C GLY A 58 -0.77 -13.29 -0.40
N THR A 59 0.32 -14.08 -0.45
CA THR A 59 0.64 -14.97 -1.58
C THR A 59 0.82 -16.40 -1.07
N SER A 60 -0.21 -16.95 -0.45
CA SER A 60 -0.47 -18.39 -0.52
C SER A 60 -1.53 -18.61 -1.61
N GLY A 61 -1.12 -18.42 -2.85
CA GLY A 61 -1.88 -18.91 -4.00
C GLY A 61 -1.82 -20.43 -4.00
N SER A 62 -2.82 -21.06 -3.39
CA SER A 62 -3.32 -22.35 -3.85
C SER A 62 -3.92 -22.13 -5.23
N SER A 63 -3.07 -22.12 -6.27
CA SER A 63 -3.50 -22.23 -7.66
C SER A 63 -3.26 -23.67 -8.09
N SER A 64 -4.18 -24.56 -7.73
CA SER A 64 -4.40 -25.78 -8.48
C SER A 64 -5.11 -25.42 -9.79
N GLU A 65 -4.49 -25.84 -10.90
CA GLU A 65 -5.07 -26.09 -12.23
C GLU A 65 -5.35 -24.88 -13.13
N GLY A 66 -4.60 -24.82 -14.24
CA GLY A 66 -4.83 -23.88 -15.34
C GLY A 66 -3.67 -23.87 -16.35
N LEU A 67 -3.58 -24.93 -17.15
CA LEU A 67 -2.71 -25.11 -18.32
C LEU A 67 -2.38 -23.80 -19.07
N PHE A 68 -1.10 -23.57 -19.33
CA PHE A 68 -0.69 -23.02 -20.62
C PHE A 68 0.35 -23.95 -21.23
N SER A 69 -0.01 -24.44 -22.41
CA SER A 69 0.70 -25.36 -23.28
C SER A 69 2.15 -24.99 -23.49
N GLU A 70 2.97 -26.03 -23.69
CA GLU A 70 4.22 -25.99 -24.44
C GLU A 70 4.13 -25.01 -25.63
N LEU A 71 5.11 -24.11 -25.73
CA LEU A 71 5.94 -23.79 -26.90
C LEU A 71 7.08 -22.85 -26.47
#